data_AF-A0A139WLB3-F1
#
_entry.id   AF-A0A139WLB3-F1
#
_cell.length_a   1.000
_cell.length_b   1.000
_cell.length_c   1.000
_cell.angle_alpha   90.00
_cell.angle_beta   90.00
_cell.angle_gamma   90.00
#
_symmetry.space_group_name_H-M   'P 1'
#
loop_
_entity.id
_entity.type
_entity.pdbx_description
1 polymer ?
#
loop_
_entity_poly.entity_id
_entity_poly.type
_entity_poly.pdbx_seq_one_letter_code
_entity_poly.pdbx_strand_id
1 'polypeptide(L)'
;MPFKPIIILLILKCIQVQPGDNCDSLRKCQDCIHAPSCGWYLQYRSANGSGCFDSDYLEQHKTDTENGYSFPPRSSFLIVKNEKGNPISPQEVSLNLRLNEPFTFPITLTPQWPHKSVALRHNLKKQQVVKLTFFTKCDNREMTESDKCDNVQLGEPVTFWVKVEQRQCSKRQPEQIKRIKIRLTPGDAVFRLDLYAYCYCPCEMDDAVSSPQCGKKGSFKCGVCYCKDGFAGKDCEINTSNTYQN
;
A
#
# COMPACT_ATOMS: atom_id res chain seq x y z
N MET A 1 6.99 61.23 -20.92
CA MET A 1 7.60 60.02 -20.32
C MET A 1 6.45 59.10 -19.89
N PRO A 2 6.23 57.94 -20.55
CA PRO A 2 5.12 57.06 -20.21
C PRO A 2 5.51 56.14 -19.04
N PHE A 3 4.69 56.11 -17.99
CA PHE A 3 4.78 55.14 -16.90
C PHE A 3 4.41 53.74 -17.42
N LYS A 4 5.32 52.77 -17.31
CA LYS A 4 5.02 51.35 -17.51
C LYS A 4 4.52 50.75 -16.19
N PRO A 5 3.36 50.09 -16.15
CA PRO A 5 2.92 49.38 -14.95
C PRO A 5 3.76 48.11 -14.77
N ILE A 6 4.35 47.95 -13.59
CA ILE A 6 5.04 46.73 -13.18
C ILE A 6 3.96 45.72 -12.80
N ILE A 7 3.72 44.74 -13.67
CA ILE A 7 2.88 43.58 -13.38
C ILE A 7 3.69 42.65 -12.48
N ILE A 8 3.45 42.70 -11.18
CA ILE A 8 3.99 41.73 -10.23
C ILE A 8 3.22 40.42 -10.43
N LEU A 9 3.84 39.48 -11.15
CA LEU A 9 3.36 38.09 -11.22
C LEU A 9 3.51 37.49 -9.81
N LEU A 10 2.41 37.44 -9.05
CA LEU A 10 2.33 36.63 -7.84
C LEU A 10 2.38 35.16 -8.26
N ILE A 11 3.59 34.61 -8.30
CA ILE A 11 3.80 33.17 -8.42
C ILE A 11 3.27 32.57 -7.12
N LEU A 12 2.01 32.14 -7.14
CA LEU A 12 1.47 31.19 -6.19
C LEU A 12 2.36 29.94 -6.31
N LYS A 13 3.39 29.86 -5.45
CA LYS A 13 4.07 28.60 -5.17
C LYS A 13 2.97 27.67 -4.68
N CYS A 14 2.58 26.73 -5.54
CA CYS A 14 1.82 25.58 -5.14
C CYS A 14 2.67 24.92 -4.04
N ILE A 15 2.26 25.06 -2.78
CA ILE A 15 2.89 24.36 -1.67
C ILE A 15 2.74 22.89 -2.04
N GLN A 16 3.85 22.25 -2.39
CA GLN A 16 3.93 20.82 -2.61
C GLN A 16 3.74 20.20 -1.23
N VAL A 17 2.48 19.98 -0.82
CA VAL A 17 2.12 19.18 0.36
C VAL A 17 2.82 17.84 0.18
N GLN A 18 3.73 17.52 1.08
CA GLN A 18 4.50 16.29 0.99
C GLN A 18 3.56 15.13 1.36
N PRO A 19 3.62 13.98 0.66
CA PRO A 19 2.86 12.81 1.03
C PRO A 19 3.42 12.24 2.35
N GLY A 20 2.92 12.71 3.49
CA GLY A 20 3.39 12.33 4.83
C GLY A 20 2.92 13.27 5.96
N ASP A 21 2.51 14.49 5.62
CA ASP A 21 2.26 15.61 6.55
C ASP A 21 1.09 15.44 7.57
N ASN A 22 0.50 14.24 7.73
CA ASN A 22 -0.63 14.06 8.64
C ASN A 22 -0.69 12.70 9.39
N CYS A 23 0.40 11.91 9.41
CA CYS A 23 0.40 10.64 10.15
C CYS A 23 0.17 10.85 11.66
N ASP A 24 0.68 11.94 12.23
CA ASP A 24 0.64 12.22 13.68
C ASP A 24 -0.78 12.47 14.23
N SER A 25 -1.72 12.88 13.38
CA SER A 25 -3.12 13.09 13.79
C SER A 25 -3.91 11.78 13.90
N LEU A 26 -3.39 10.68 13.34
CA LEU A 26 -4.07 9.40 13.26
C LEU A 26 -3.84 8.60 14.54
N ARG A 27 -4.92 8.42 15.31
CA ARG A 27 -4.91 7.73 16.63
C ARG A 27 -5.32 6.27 16.57
N LYS A 28 -5.78 5.78 15.42
CA LYS A 28 -6.10 4.38 15.18
C LYS A 28 -5.11 3.79 14.21
N CYS A 29 -4.67 2.57 14.46
CA CYS A 29 -3.81 1.81 13.57
C CYS A 29 -4.47 1.68 12.21
N GLN A 30 -5.77 1.35 12.16
CA GLN A 30 -6.51 1.21 10.91
C GLN A 30 -6.44 2.46 10.02
N ASP A 31 -6.68 3.64 10.60
CA ASP A 31 -6.66 4.90 9.87
C ASP A 31 -5.23 5.23 9.40
N CYS A 32 -4.24 4.94 10.26
CA CYS A 32 -2.82 5.13 9.96
C CYS A 32 -2.37 4.30 8.76
N ILE A 33 -2.65 2.99 8.74
CA ILE A 33 -2.15 2.09 7.70
C ILE A 33 -2.83 2.29 6.34
N HIS A 34 -4.00 2.95 6.32
CA HIS A 34 -4.71 3.33 5.10
C HIS A 34 -4.21 4.65 4.53
N ALA A 35 -3.56 5.48 5.34
CA ALA A 35 -2.90 6.67 4.85
C ALA A 35 -1.62 6.29 4.08
N PRO A 36 -1.29 7.01 2.99
CA PRO A 36 -0.04 6.82 2.27
C PRO A 36 1.15 7.17 3.18
N SER A 37 2.26 6.45 3.05
CA SER A 37 3.53 6.72 3.76
C SER A 37 3.47 6.76 5.30
N CYS A 38 2.40 6.30 5.96
CA CYS A 38 2.31 6.14 7.42
C CYS A 38 2.47 4.69 7.97
N GLY A 39 3.38 4.43 8.89
CA GLY A 39 3.48 3.13 9.59
C GLY A 39 2.90 3.19 11.01
N TRP A 40 2.62 2.04 11.61
CA TRP A 40 2.17 1.93 13.01
C TRP A 40 3.10 1.05 13.85
N TYR A 41 3.46 1.51 15.05
CA TYR A 41 4.19 0.71 16.04
C TYR A 41 3.25 -0.18 16.85
N LEU A 42 3.36 -1.50 16.70
CA LEU A 42 2.46 -2.44 17.37
C LEU A 42 2.71 -2.57 18.88
N GLN A 43 3.95 -2.34 19.33
CA GLN A 43 4.38 -2.64 20.71
C GLN A 43 4.93 -1.42 21.47
N TYR A 44 5.14 -0.28 20.80
CA TYR A 44 5.67 0.91 21.47
C TYR A 44 4.54 1.70 22.13
N ARG A 45 4.66 1.86 23.46
CA ARG A 45 3.79 2.74 24.25
C ARG A 45 4.19 4.19 23.96
N SER A 46 3.71 4.74 22.84
CA SER A 46 4.04 6.10 22.41
C SER A 46 3.84 7.11 23.53
N ALA A 47 4.85 7.96 23.78
CA ALA A 47 4.75 9.06 24.73
C ALA A 47 3.68 10.09 24.30
N ASN A 48 3.37 10.16 23.00
CA ASN A 48 2.52 11.18 22.39
C ASN A 48 1.09 10.69 22.07
N GLY A 49 0.75 9.45 22.45
CA GLY A 49 -0.61 8.91 22.31
C GLY A 49 -1.03 8.43 20.91
N SER A 50 -0.16 8.47 19.89
CA SER A 50 -0.32 7.74 18.62
C SER A 50 0.87 6.82 18.36
N GLY A 51 0.59 5.60 17.92
CA GLY A 51 1.60 4.69 17.37
C GLY A 51 1.91 4.96 15.90
N CYS A 52 1.22 5.91 15.26
CA CYS A 52 1.38 6.25 13.85
C CYS A 52 2.61 7.13 13.62
N PHE A 53 3.34 6.88 12.54
CA PHE A 53 4.56 7.60 12.15
C PHE A 53 4.70 7.65 10.63
N ASP A 54 5.55 8.54 10.11
CA ASP A 54 5.93 8.54 8.69
C ASP A 54 6.93 7.40 8.40
N SER A 55 6.50 6.43 7.60
CA SER A 55 7.31 5.25 7.25
C SER A 55 8.48 5.56 6.33
N ASP A 56 8.42 6.62 5.52
CA ASP A 56 9.51 7.00 4.62
C ASP A 56 10.64 7.70 5.40
N TYR A 57 10.29 8.43 6.46
CA TYR A 57 11.26 9.07 7.35
C TYR A 57 12.19 8.07 8.06
N LEU A 58 11.66 6.97 8.61
CA LEU A 58 12.47 5.97 9.33
C LEU A 58 13.50 5.29 8.43
N GLU A 59 13.18 5.11 7.15
CA GLU A 59 14.12 4.48 6.22
C GLU A 59 15.30 5.35 5.88
N GLN A 60 15.07 6.64 5.76
CA GLN A 60 16.12 7.60 5.48
C GLN A 60 17.10 7.70 6.65
N HIS A 61 16.63 7.41 7.87
CA HIS A 61 17.41 7.61 9.09
C HIS A 61 17.94 6.31 9.72
N LYS A 62 17.57 5.12 9.21
CA LYS A 62 17.98 3.81 9.76
C LYS A 62 17.91 3.73 11.29
N THR A 63 16.96 4.43 11.91
CA THR A 63 16.79 4.41 13.36
C THR A 63 16.20 3.07 13.74
N ASP A 64 16.92 2.34 14.59
CA ASP A 64 16.72 0.93 14.87
C ASP A 64 15.27 0.54 15.16
N THR A 65 14.85 -0.54 14.51
CA THR A 65 13.67 -1.35 14.80
C THR A 65 13.85 -2.20 16.06
N GLU A 66 14.74 -1.80 16.97
CA GLU A 66 15.22 -2.67 18.04
C GLU A 66 14.14 -3.07 19.06
N ASN A 67 12.95 -2.45 19.07
CA ASN A 67 11.88 -2.83 20.01
C ASN A 67 10.44 -2.67 19.50
N GLY A 68 10.17 -2.71 18.19
CA GLY A 68 8.79 -2.55 17.74
C GLY A 68 8.51 -3.00 16.32
N TYR A 69 7.79 -4.12 16.19
CA TYR A 69 7.15 -4.52 14.94
C TYR A 69 6.36 -3.34 14.35
N SER A 70 6.78 -2.88 13.17
CA SER A 70 6.09 -1.85 12.38
C SER A 70 5.09 -2.49 11.43
N PHE A 71 3.91 -1.88 11.30
CA PHE A 71 2.84 -2.39 10.47
C PHE A 71 2.15 -1.27 9.66
N PRO A 72 1.94 -1.42 8.34
CA PRO A 72 2.55 -2.41 7.47
C PRO A 72 4.01 -2.03 7.16
N PRO A 73 4.93 -3.01 7.03
CA PRO A 73 6.34 -2.75 6.75
C PRO A 73 6.63 -2.43 5.27
N ARG A 74 5.69 -1.76 4.57
CA ARG A 74 5.65 -1.51 3.11
C ARG A 74 5.10 -2.66 2.26
N SER A 75 4.83 -2.33 0.99
CA SER A 75 4.54 -3.33 -0.02
C SER A 75 5.75 -4.24 -0.21
N SER A 76 5.56 -5.56 -0.11
CA SER A 76 6.64 -6.55 -0.28
C SER A 76 6.34 -7.46 -1.46
N PHE A 77 7.36 -7.72 -2.28
CA PHE A 77 7.25 -8.53 -3.48
C PHE A 77 8.19 -9.73 -3.41
N LEU A 78 7.64 -10.92 -3.60
CA LEU A 78 8.39 -12.18 -3.58
C LEU A 78 8.11 -12.97 -4.85
N ILE A 79 9.18 -13.42 -5.51
CA ILE A 79 9.08 -14.37 -6.62
C ILE A 79 8.92 -15.77 -6.03
N VAL A 80 7.74 -16.36 -6.21
CA VAL A 80 7.41 -17.70 -5.68
C VAL A 80 7.87 -18.78 -6.65
N LYS A 81 7.70 -18.55 -7.96
CA LYS A 81 8.06 -19.51 -8.99
C LYS A 81 8.70 -18.84 -10.19
N ASN A 82 9.90 -19.29 -10.54
CA ASN A 82 10.65 -18.82 -11.71
C ASN A 82 11.49 -19.93 -12.35
N GLU A 83 10.82 -20.88 -13.01
CA GLU A 83 11.42 -21.95 -13.78
C GLU A 83 12.00 -21.42 -15.12
N LYS A 84 13.23 -21.83 -15.43
CA LYS A 84 13.87 -21.56 -16.72
C LYS A 84 13.18 -22.34 -17.84
N GLY A 85 13.18 -21.78 -19.05
CA GLY A 85 12.57 -22.40 -20.23
C GLY A 85 11.05 -22.26 -20.31
N ASN A 86 10.41 -21.67 -19.30
CA ASN A 86 9.00 -21.32 -19.35
C ASN A 86 8.82 -20.06 -20.23
N PRO A 87 7.77 -19.98 -21.07
CA PRO A 87 7.53 -18.82 -21.94
C PRO A 87 7.18 -17.53 -21.19
N ILE A 88 6.88 -17.59 -19.89
CA ILE A 88 6.63 -16.42 -19.03
C ILE A 88 7.51 -16.48 -17.78
N SER A 89 8.08 -15.35 -17.38
CA SER A 89 8.94 -15.23 -16.20
C SER A 89 8.65 -13.95 -15.42
N PRO A 90 8.57 -14.00 -14.08
CA PRO A 90 8.36 -15.21 -13.27
C PRO A 90 6.99 -15.85 -13.59
N GLN A 91 6.72 -17.07 -13.12
CA GLN A 91 5.40 -17.70 -13.30
C GLN A 91 4.46 -17.43 -12.11
N GLU A 92 5.01 -17.17 -10.93
CA GLU A 92 4.24 -16.91 -9.73
C GLU A 92 4.95 -15.93 -8.82
N VAL A 93 4.20 -14.96 -8.31
CA VAL A 93 4.68 -13.99 -7.33
C VAL A 93 3.66 -13.81 -6.22
N SER A 94 4.15 -13.46 -5.04
CA SER A 94 3.35 -13.02 -3.91
C SER A 94 3.62 -11.54 -3.68
N LEU A 95 2.55 -10.74 -3.62
CA LEU A 95 2.61 -9.31 -3.37
C LEU A 95 1.77 -9.00 -2.13
N ASN A 96 2.44 -8.53 -1.07
CA ASN A 96 1.76 -7.80 -0.01
C ASN A 96 1.69 -6.35 -0.44
N LEU A 97 0.50 -5.84 -0.72
CA LEU A 97 0.25 -4.50 -1.22
C LEU A 97 -0.24 -3.61 -0.10
N ARG A 98 0.39 -2.46 0.06
CA ARG A 98 -0.09 -1.40 0.92
C ARG A 98 -1.23 -0.63 0.24
N LEU A 99 -2.27 -0.31 1.00
CA LEU A 99 -3.42 0.41 0.46
C LEU A 99 -2.98 1.81 -0.02
N ASN A 100 -3.55 2.27 -1.13
CA ASN A 100 -3.25 3.57 -1.75
C ASN A 100 -1.80 3.75 -2.26
N GLU A 101 -0.96 2.72 -2.17
CA GLU A 101 0.39 2.73 -2.70
C GLU A 101 0.47 1.77 -3.91
N PRO A 102 0.50 2.28 -5.15
CA PRO A 102 0.62 1.42 -6.33
C PRO A 102 1.97 0.68 -6.33
N PHE A 103 1.93 -0.60 -6.66
CA PHE A 103 3.15 -1.39 -6.85
C PHE A 103 3.28 -1.87 -8.29
N THR A 104 4.46 -1.71 -8.89
CA THR A 104 4.71 -2.11 -10.28
C THR A 104 5.82 -3.14 -10.34
N PHE A 105 5.60 -4.24 -11.07
CA PHE A 105 6.61 -5.27 -11.30
C PHE A 105 6.62 -5.73 -12.76
N PRO A 106 7.77 -6.20 -13.27
CA PRO A 106 7.86 -6.73 -14.63
C PRO A 106 7.40 -8.19 -14.70
N ILE A 107 6.76 -8.53 -15.81
CA ILE A 107 6.63 -9.91 -16.32
C ILE A 107 7.24 -9.93 -17.72
N THR A 108 8.09 -10.90 -17.99
CA THR A 108 8.75 -11.08 -19.28
C THR A 108 8.21 -12.30 -19.96
N LEU A 109 7.86 -12.13 -21.24
CA LEU A 109 7.39 -13.17 -22.12
C LEU A 109 8.49 -13.48 -23.12
N THR A 110 8.84 -14.74 -23.25
CA THR A 110 9.74 -15.25 -24.27
C THR A 110 8.94 -16.14 -25.21
N PRO A 111 8.51 -15.62 -26.37
CA PRO A 111 7.65 -16.33 -27.31
C PRO A 111 8.37 -17.57 -27.84
N GLN A 112 7.69 -18.72 -27.79
CA GLN A 112 8.17 -19.96 -28.41
C GLN A 112 7.83 -20.06 -29.90
N TRP A 113 7.00 -19.14 -30.39
CA TRP A 113 6.59 -19.02 -31.78
C TRP A 113 6.39 -17.54 -32.12
N PRO A 114 6.57 -17.14 -33.39
CA PRO A 114 6.26 -15.78 -33.82
C PRO A 114 4.74 -15.56 -33.78
N HIS A 115 4.33 -14.40 -33.27
CA HIS A 115 2.93 -14.01 -33.21
C HIS A 115 2.75 -12.62 -33.79
N LYS A 116 1.73 -12.46 -34.65
CA LYS A 116 1.35 -11.12 -35.16
C LYS A 116 1.03 -10.17 -34.00
N SER A 117 0.44 -10.70 -32.93
CA SER A 117 0.07 -9.95 -31.76
C SER A 117 -0.10 -10.85 -30.55
N VAL A 118 0.26 -10.36 -29.38
CA VAL A 118 -0.03 -10.97 -28.09
C VAL A 118 -0.73 -9.97 -27.17
N ALA A 119 -1.61 -10.47 -26.32
CA ALA A 119 -2.30 -9.67 -25.33
C ALA A 119 -2.40 -10.40 -23.98
N LEU A 120 -2.49 -9.63 -22.90
CA LEU A 120 -2.70 -10.14 -21.55
C LEU A 120 -4.19 -10.18 -21.22
N ARG A 121 -4.65 -11.27 -20.60
CA ARG A 121 -6.03 -11.44 -20.13
C ARG A 121 -6.03 -11.89 -18.67
N HIS A 122 -6.84 -11.26 -17.82
CA HIS A 122 -6.89 -11.59 -16.40
C HIS A 122 -8.28 -12.03 -15.93
N ASN A 123 -8.35 -12.75 -14.81
CA ASN A 123 -9.58 -13.24 -14.20
C ASN A 123 -10.24 -12.29 -13.18
N LEU A 124 -9.74 -11.06 -13.01
CA LEU A 124 -10.38 -10.07 -12.13
C LEU A 124 -11.80 -9.73 -12.61
N LYS A 125 -12.76 -9.72 -11.67
CA LYS A 125 -14.14 -9.30 -11.93
C LYS A 125 -14.26 -7.78 -11.86
N LYS A 126 -15.18 -7.20 -12.65
CA LYS A 126 -15.42 -5.74 -12.67
C LYS A 126 -15.73 -5.12 -11.29
N GLN A 127 -16.30 -5.88 -10.35
CA GLN A 127 -16.61 -5.37 -9.01
C GLN A 127 -15.44 -5.50 -8.00
N GLN A 128 -14.26 -5.98 -8.41
CA GLN A 128 -13.13 -6.07 -7.49
C GLN A 128 -12.51 -4.70 -7.25
N VAL A 129 -12.09 -4.45 -6.00
CA VAL A 129 -11.41 -3.22 -5.57
C VAL A 129 -9.96 -3.11 -6.06
N VAL A 130 -9.47 -4.12 -6.79
CA VAL A 130 -8.10 -4.19 -7.34
C VAL A 130 -8.14 -3.74 -8.80
N LYS A 131 -7.26 -2.82 -9.15
CA LYS A 131 -7.03 -2.39 -10.53
C LYS A 131 -5.66 -2.87 -11.00
N LEU A 132 -5.63 -3.45 -12.19
CA LEU A 132 -4.39 -3.72 -12.92
C LEU A 132 -4.29 -2.75 -14.09
N THR A 133 -3.10 -2.19 -14.25
CA THR A 133 -2.71 -1.43 -15.43
C THR A 133 -1.44 -2.04 -16.00
N PHE A 134 -1.36 -2.14 -17.32
CA PHE A 134 -0.23 -2.75 -18.01
C PHE A 134 0.50 -1.69 -18.81
N PHE A 135 1.82 -1.69 -18.72
CA PHE A 135 2.68 -0.87 -19.55
C PHE A 135 3.62 -1.77 -20.33
N THR A 136 3.88 -1.46 -21.58
CA THR A 136 4.81 -2.23 -22.39
C THR A 136 5.56 -1.36 -23.37
N LYS A 137 6.74 -1.85 -23.77
CA LYS A 137 7.57 -1.28 -24.82
C LYS A 137 7.61 -2.28 -25.97
N CYS A 138 6.81 -2.04 -27.00
CA CYS A 138 6.76 -2.88 -28.19
C CYS A 138 7.29 -2.13 -29.41
N ASP A 139 7.99 -2.83 -30.31
CA ASP A 139 8.54 -2.28 -31.56
C ASP A 139 9.46 -1.05 -31.38
N ASN A 140 10.35 -1.06 -30.39
CA ASN A 140 11.29 0.05 -30.10
C ASN A 140 10.64 1.43 -29.86
N ARG A 141 9.32 1.48 -29.60
CA ARG A 141 8.60 2.72 -29.24
C ARG A 141 8.85 3.10 -27.79
N GLU A 142 8.32 4.24 -27.36
CA GLU A 142 8.29 4.59 -25.94
C GLU A 142 7.38 3.65 -25.13
N MET A 143 7.57 3.64 -23.81
CA MET A 143 6.71 2.91 -22.88
C MET A 143 5.29 3.47 -22.96
N THR A 144 4.30 2.61 -23.20
CA THR A 144 2.89 3.01 -23.29
C THR A 144 1.99 2.14 -22.43
N GLU A 145 0.88 2.70 -21.95
CA GLU A 145 -0.16 1.93 -21.25
C GLU A 145 -0.88 1.03 -22.27
N SER A 146 -0.55 -0.26 -22.26
CA SER A 146 -1.10 -1.26 -23.18
C SER A 146 -0.92 -2.65 -22.59
N ASP A 147 -1.97 -3.47 -22.70
CA ASP A 147 -1.96 -4.91 -22.42
C ASP A 147 -1.61 -5.75 -23.65
N LYS A 148 -1.29 -5.10 -24.77
CA LYS A 148 -1.09 -5.68 -26.09
C LYS A 148 0.26 -5.30 -26.68
N CYS A 149 0.87 -6.25 -27.38
CA CYS A 149 2.10 -6.09 -28.14
C CYS A 149 1.95 -6.69 -29.54
N ASP A 150 2.27 -5.93 -30.58
CA ASP A 150 2.22 -6.40 -31.97
C ASP A 150 3.62 -6.82 -32.46
N ASN A 151 3.69 -7.58 -33.56
CA ASN A 151 4.92 -8.00 -34.24
C ASN A 151 5.93 -8.77 -33.37
N VAL A 152 5.43 -9.65 -32.52
CA VAL A 152 6.24 -10.41 -31.58
C VAL A 152 7.01 -11.53 -32.29
N GLN A 153 8.34 -11.45 -32.25
CA GLN A 153 9.23 -12.40 -32.90
C GLN A 153 9.54 -13.61 -32.00
N LEU A 154 9.96 -14.71 -32.63
CA LEU A 154 10.41 -15.90 -31.92
C LEU A 154 11.62 -15.59 -31.03
N GLY A 155 11.57 -15.98 -29.76
CA GLY A 155 12.70 -15.86 -28.83
C GLY A 155 13.03 -14.44 -28.37
N GLU A 156 12.43 -13.41 -28.98
CA GLU A 156 12.62 -12.02 -28.57
C GLU A 156 11.77 -11.70 -27.33
N PRO A 157 12.39 -11.36 -26.19
CA PRO A 157 11.64 -11.16 -24.96
C PRO A 157 10.85 -9.85 -24.98
N VAL A 158 9.57 -9.92 -24.64
CA VAL A 158 8.68 -8.77 -24.45
C VAL A 158 8.40 -8.61 -22.96
N THR A 159 8.63 -7.42 -22.40
CA THR A 159 8.38 -7.14 -20.98
C THR A 159 7.16 -6.26 -20.80
N PHE A 160 6.22 -6.72 -19.98
CA PHE A 160 5.08 -5.95 -19.52
C PHE A 160 5.29 -5.57 -18.06
N TRP A 161 5.12 -4.29 -17.73
CA TRP A 161 5.10 -3.79 -16.37
C TRP A 161 3.67 -3.78 -15.86
N VAL A 162 3.41 -4.61 -14.87
CA VAL A 162 2.09 -4.75 -14.24
C VAL A 162 2.05 -3.82 -13.04
N LYS A 163 1.22 -2.78 -13.11
CA LYS A 163 0.91 -1.90 -11.98
C LYS A 163 -0.35 -2.40 -11.28
N VAL A 164 -0.24 -2.66 -9.99
CA VAL A 164 -1.34 -3.10 -9.12
C VAL A 164 -1.73 -1.96 -8.19
N GLU A 165 -3.01 -1.63 -8.16
CA GLU A 165 -3.58 -0.61 -7.28
C GLU A 165 -4.75 -1.17 -6.49
N GLN A 166 -4.83 -0.87 -5.19
CA GLN A 166 -6.02 -1.08 -4.37
C GLN A 166 -6.21 0.13 -3.46
N ARG A 167 -7.36 0.80 -3.59
CA ARG A 167 -7.68 2.02 -2.80
C ARG A 167 -8.69 1.79 -1.68
N GLN A 168 -9.31 0.62 -1.67
CA GLN A 168 -10.37 0.29 -0.72
C GLN A 168 -10.23 -1.16 -0.28
N CYS A 169 -10.60 -1.40 0.96
CA CYS A 169 -10.70 -2.74 1.52
C CYS A 169 -12.08 -3.33 1.25
N SER A 170 -12.12 -4.62 0.90
CA SER A 170 -13.39 -5.31 0.66
C SER A 170 -14.09 -5.59 1.98
N LYS A 171 -15.29 -5.00 2.17
CA LYS A 171 -16.12 -5.19 3.38
C LYS A 171 -16.47 -6.64 3.71
N ARG A 172 -16.37 -7.57 2.76
CA ARG A 172 -16.77 -8.98 2.89
C ARG A 172 -15.64 -9.93 3.27
N GLN A 173 -14.38 -9.54 3.08
CA GLN A 173 -13.23 -10.45 3.22
C GLN A 173 -12.00 -9.66 3.65
N PRO A 174 -11.81 -9.48 4.97
CA PRO A 174 -10.79 -8.58 5.47
C PRO A 174 -9.35 -9.03 5.16
N GLU A 175 -9.11 -10.35 5.08
CA GLU A 175 -7.75 -10.93 5.02
C GLU A 175 -7.64 -12.11 4.03
N GLN A 176 -8.24 -12.02 2.84
CA GLN A 176 -8.09 -13.08 1.84
C GLN A 176 -7.03 -12.75 0.79
N ILE A 177 -6.11 -13.69 0.58
CA ILE A 177 -5.20 -13.71 -0.57
C ILE A 177 -6.04 -13.83 -1.84
N LYS A 178 -5.95 -12.81 -2.71
CA LYS A 178 -6.61 -12.79 -4.02
C LYS A 178 -5.67 -13.43 -5.04
N ARG A 179 -6.09 -14.58 -5.58
CA ARG A 179 -5.34 -15.29 -6.62
C ARG A 179 -5.74 -14.79 -8.01
N ILE A 180 -4.87 -13.98 -8.61
CA ILE A 180 -5.06 -13.39 -9.93
C ILE A 180 -4.26 -14.20 -10.95
N LYS A 181 -4.90 -14.61 -12.03
CA LYS A 181 -4.27 -15.30 -13.15
C LYS A 181 -4.24 -14.38 -14.35
N ILE A 182 -3.06 -14.13 -14.88
CA ILE A 182 -2.84 -13.37 -16.12
C ILE A 182 -2.37 -14.35 -17.17
N ARG A 183 -3.14 -14.47 -18.26
CA ARG A 183 -2.86 -15.38 -19.37
C ARG A 183 -2.39 -14.58 -20.57
N LEU A 184 -1.40 -15.13 -21.28
CA LEU A 184 -1.07 -14.68 -22.62
C LEU A 184 -2.12 -15.17 -23.61
N THR A 185 -2.41 -14.38 -24.63
CA THR A 185 -3.24 -14.81 -25.76
C THR A 185 -2.66 -14.26 -27.06
N PRO A 186 -2.43 -15.09 -28.10
CA PRO A 186 -2.61 -16.54 -28.12
C PRO A 186 -1.55 -17.28 -27.28
N GLY A 187 -1.84 -18.53 -26.89
CA GLY A 187 -0.94 -19.38 -26.11
C GLY A 187 -1.54 -19.87 -24.79
N ASP A 188 -0.72 -20.61 -24.04
CA ASP A 188 -1.06 -21.26 -22.77
C ASP A 188 -0.24 -20.75 -21.58
N ALA A 189 0.66 -19.80 -21.80
CA ALA A 189 1.47 -19.19 -20.75
C ALA A 189 0.59 -18.47 -19.71
N VAL A 190 0.81 -18.80 -18.43
CA VAL A 190 0.04 -18.24 -17.31
C VAL A 190 0.96 -17.74 -16.21
N PHE A 191 0.76 -16.48 -15.85
CA PHE A 191 1.30 -15.86 -14.66
C PHE A 191 0.28 -15.88 -13.51
N ARG A 192 0.75 -16.14 -12.29
CA ARG A 192 -0.05 -16.15 -11.06
C ARG A 192 0.45 -15.05 -10.12
N LEU A 193 -0.49 -14.26 -9.62
CA LEU A 193 -0.26 -13.25 -8.60
C LEU A 193 -1.11 -13.60 -7.38
N ASP A 194 -0.45 -13.89 -6.28
CA ASP A 194 -1.04 -13.97 -4.96
C ASP A 194 -0.97 -12.60 -4.31
N LEU A 195 -2.10 -11.89 -4.30
CA LEU A 195 -2.20 -10.53 -3.78
C LEU A 195 -2.81 -10.54 -2.38
N TYR A 196 -2.04 -10.10 -1.40
CA TYR A 196 -2.53 -9.77 -0.07
C TYR A 196 -2.52 -8.25 0.10
N ALA A 197 -3.62 -7.67 0.59
CA ALA A 197 -3.68 -6.23 0.81
C ALA A 197 -3.76 -5.95 2.31
N TYR A 198 -2.90 -5.06 2.82
CA TYR A 198 -2.93 -4.65 4.22
C TYR A 198 -4.16 -3.79 4.48
N CYS A 199 -5.20 -4.45 4.98
CA CYS A 199 -6.49 -3.81 5.18
C CYS A 199 -6.87 -3.67 6.64
N TYR A 200 -6.30 -4.47 7.54
CA TYR A 200 -6.69 -4.51 8.95
C TYR A 200 -5.46 -4.57 9.84
N CYS A 201 -5.52 -3.92 10.99
CA CYS A 201 -4.56 -4.13 12.07
C CYS A 201 -5.05 -5.25 13.00
N PRO A 202 -4.40 -6.42 13.04
CA PRO A 202 -4.87 -7.54 13.87
C PRO A 202 -5.03 -7.19 15.35
N CYS A 203 -4.17 -6.32 15.89
CA CYS A 203 -4.22 -5.86 17.29
C CYS A 203 -5.39 -4.92 17.63
N GLU A 204 -6.18 -4.45 16.66
CA GLU A 204 -7.40 -3.68 16.92
C GLU A 204 -8.64 -4.56 17.09
N MET A 205 -8.53 -5.84 16.70
CA MET A 205 -9.61 -6.82 16.77
C MET A 205 -9.90 -7.28 18.20
N ASP A 206 -8.99 -7.01 19.13
CA ASP A 206 -9.18 -7.31 20.55
C ASP A 206 -10.11 -6.27 21.22
N ASP A 207 -11.23 -6.75 21.76
CA ASP A 207 -12.27 -5.92 22.39
C ASP A 207 -12.13 -5.87 23.93
N ALA A 208 -10.92 -5.77 24.45
CA ALA A 208 -10.71 -5.63 25.90
C ALA A 208 -11.17 -4.25 26.40
N VAL A 209 -12.47 -4.09 26.69
CA VAL A 209 -13.14 -2.82 27.09
C VAL A 209 -12.68 -2.26 28.45
N SER A 210 -11.93 -3.05 29.23
CA SER A 210 -11.48 -2.70 30.59
C SER A 210 -10.06 -3.21 30.86
N SER A 211 -9.11 -2.71 30.09
CA SER A 211 -7.73 -3.15 30.15
C SER A 211 -7.04 -2.69 31.44
N PRO A 212 -6.32 -3.58 32.16
CA PRO A 212 -5.46 -3.19 33.28
C PRO A 212 -4.39 -2.15 32.89
N GLN A 213 -3.87 -2.23 31.67
CA GLN A 213 -2.90 -1.28 31.13
C GLN A 213 -3.44 0.14 31.05
N CYS A 214 -4.76 0.30 30.91
CA CYS A 214 -5.47 1.58 30.88
C CYS A 214 -6.22 1.85 32.19
N GLY A 215 -5.68 1.37 33.32
CA GLY A 215 -6.24 1.60 34.65
C GLY A 215 -7.66 1.04 34.85
N LYS A 216 -8.08 0.06 34.04
CA LYS A 216 -9.46 -0.46 33.95
C LYS A 216 -10.51 0.61 33.56
N LYS A 217 -10.05 1.75 33.06
CA LYS A 217 -10.85 2.92 32.66
C LYS A 217 -10.87 3.14 31.15
N GLY A 218 -10.39 2.17 30.39
CA GLY A 218 -10.37 2.21 28.94
C GLY A 218 -10.07 0.86 28.33
N SER A 219 -10.08 0.83 27.00
CA SER A 219 -9.61 -0.31 26.22
C SER A 219 -8.19 -0.11 25.73
N PHE A 220 -7.42 -1.19 25.60
CA PHE A 220 -6.05 -1.14 25.08
C PHE A 220 -6.01 -1.81 23.71
N LYS A 221 -5.69 -1.05 22.66
CA LYS A 221 -5.58 -1.58 21.29
C LYS A 221 -4.32 -1.06 20.63
N CYS A 222 -3.53 -1.97 20.04
CA CYS A 222 -2.28 -1.66 19.32
C CYS A 222 -1.33 -0.69 20.02
N GLY A 223 -1.15 -0.80 21.35
CA GLY A 223 -0.23 0.05 22.12
C GLY A 223 -0.87 1.34 22.68
N VAL A 224 -2.14 1.62 22.39
CA VAL A 224 -2.84 2.86 22.76
C VAL A 224 -4.05 2.57 23.65
N CYS A 225 -4.26 3.42 24.65
CA CYS A 225 -5.45 3.41 25.50
C CYS A 225 -6.56 4.29 24.92
N TYR A 226 -7.76 3.73 24.78
CA TYR A 226 -8.99 4.45 24.46
C TYR A 226 -9.83 4.56 25.73
N CYS A 227 -9.76 5.73 26.37
CA CYS A 227 -10.38 6.00 27.66
C CYS A 227 -11.91 6.12 27.55
N LYS A 228 -12.60 5.69 28.60
CA LYS A 228 -14.03 5.89 28.78
C LYS A 228 -14.31 7.38 29.05
N ASP A 229 -15.54 7.79 28.79
CA ASP A 229 -16.01 9.14 29.11
C ASP A 229 -15.71 9.50 30.58
N GLY A 230 -15.22 10.72 30.80
CA GLY A 230 -14.78 11.16 32.12
C GLY A 230 -13.33 10.81 32.47
N PHE A 231 -12.59 10.13 31.58
CA PHE A 231 -11.17 9.82 31.78
C PHE A 231 -10.28 10.26 30.62
N ALA A 232 -9.05 10.64 30.93
CA ALA A 232 -8.04 11.08 29.97
C ALA A 232 -6.63 10.66 30.44
N GLY A 233 -5.62 10.96 29.62
CA GLY A 233 -4.22 10.57 29.87
C GLY A 233 -3.81 9.33 29.09
N LYS A 234 -2.51 9.04 29.10
CA LYS A 234 -1.93 7.94 28.30
C LYS A 234 -2.44 6.57 28.76
N ASP A 235 -2.71 6.43 30.04
CA ASP A 235 -3.18 5.20 30.69
C ASP A 235 -4.56 5.40 31.35
N CYS A 236 -5.32 6.43 30.94
CA CYS A 236 -6.63 6.80 31.48
C CYS A 236 -6.62 7.14 32.99
N GLU A 237 -5.52 7.71 33.45
CA GLU A 237 -5.25 8.04 34.85
C GLU A 237 -5.99 9.31 35.33
N ILE A 238 -6.30 10.23 34.42
CA ILE A 238 -6.90 11.54 34.73
C ILE A 238 -8.43 11.41 34.76
N ASN A 239 -9.08 11.91 35.82
CA ASN A 239 -10.54 12.01 35.89
C ASN A 239 -10.98 13.43 35.54
N THR A 240 -11.69 13.59 34.41
CA THR A 240 -12.09 14.90 33.87
C THR A 240 -13.40 15.43 34.46
N SER A 241 -14.11 14.62 35.24
CA SER A 241 -15.31 15.04 35.99
C SER A 241 -15.00 16.12 37.05
N ASN A 242 -13.73 16.23 37.46
CA ASN A 242 -13.28 17.15 38.51
C ASN A 242 -12.66 18.46 37.98
N THR A 243 -12.55 18.64 36.66
CA THR A 243 -11.83 19.78 36.08
C THR A 243 -12.72 20.98 35.73
N TYR A 244 -14.04 20.91 35.97
CA TYR A 244 -15.00 22.01 35.78
C TYR A 244 -15.29 22.82 37.06
N GLN A 245 -14.44 22.73 38.09
CA GLN A 245 -14.66 23.41 39.38
C GLN A 245 -13.57 24.42 39.79
N ASN A 246 -12.80 24.99 38.86
CA ASN A 246 -12.00 26.19 39.15
C ASN A 246 -12.08 27.21 38.03
#